data_AF-J9BQS0-F1
#
_entry.id   AF-J9BQS0-F1
#
_cell.length_a   1.000
_cell.length_b   1.000
_cell.length_c   1.000
_cell.angle_alpha   90.00
_cell.angle_beta   90.00
_cell.angle_gamma   90.00
#
_symmetry.space_group_name_H-M   'P 1'
#
loop_
_entity.id
_entity.type
_entity.pdbx_description
1 polymer ?
#
loop_
_entity_poly.entity_id
_entity_poly.type
_entity_poly.pdbx_seq_one_letter_code
_entity_poly.pdbx_strand_id
1 'polypeptide(L)'
;MLKRSLGLLSTAVVTASMLFGVSGHSAYADSLSEEKDMYQVAAKESAECKKQGQYKVCETPEQAKKWGEKQYNKWKPNKNEQTVLNSYTKYAGKFNTPLRDNKGDITKIKNPNDKNNILALDSVLNRGEIPEDVILFRGDDPIAFMDDPNKLIKNGKIDKEEFNKLKEKYKGKSKTEYGYISTSLLSNTPIVSTKVFQIEFKTLAGTHGGYIEKHSSYPGQYEFLLPRNTTYIISKMELSNDEKHIKIEALVKR
;
A
#
# COMPACT_ATOMS: atom_id res chain seq x y z
N MET A 1 43.04 -43.79 22.86
CA MET A 1 42.44 -42.95 23.92
C MET A 1 41.44 -41.98 23.26
N LEU A 2 40.16 -42.33 23.29
CA LEU A 2 39.05 -41.48 22.80
C LEU A 2 38.53 -40.60 23.96
N LYS A 3 38.21 -39.33 23.70
CA LYS A 3 37.47 -38.46 24.63
C LYS A 3 36.06 -38.18 24.10
N ARG A 4 35.12 -38.85 24.79
CA ARG A 4 33.76 -38.48 25.25
C ARG A 4 32.86 -37.56 24.40
N SER A 5 31.70 -38.11 24.05
CA SER A 5 30.46 -37.39 23.76
C SER A 5 29.61 -37.18 25.04
N LEU A 6 28.94 -36.04 25.12
CA LEU A 6 27.74 -35.72 25.91
C LEU A 6 26.75 -35.17 24.85
N GLY A 7 25.44 -35.38 24.83
CA GLY A 7 24.46 -35.95 25.74
C GLY A 7 23.12 -35.31 25.33
N LEU A 8 22.21 -36.07 24.71
CA LEU A 8 20.85 -35.61 24.38
C LEU A 8 19.97 -35.64 25.63
N LEU A 9 19.24 -34.56 25.91
CA LEU A 9 18.17 -34.54 26.90
C LEU A 9 16.82 -34.82 26.23
N SER A 10 16.12 -35.80 26.82
CA SER A 10 14.83 -36.35 26.45
C SER A 10 13.69 -35.35 26.64
N THR A 11 12.77 -35.34 25.68
CA THR A 11 11.41 -34.79 25.78
C THR A 11 10.62 -35.53 26.86
N ALA A 12 9.91 -34.77 27.71
CA ALA A 12 8.91 -35.32 28.62
C ALA A 12 7.53 -35.19 27.96
N VAL A 13 6.90 -36.34 27.68
CA VAL A 13 5.50 -36.43 27.29
C VAL A 13 4.70 -36.58 28.57
N VAL A 14 3.86 -35.59 28.88
CA VAL A 14 2.89 -35.68 29.98
C VAL A 14 1.68 -36.45 29.46
N THR A 15 1.51 -37.68 29.94
CA THR A 15 0.28 -38.46 29.79
C THR A 15 -0.71 -38.06 30.87
N ALA A 16 -1.87 -37.55 30.47
CA ALA A 16 -3.03 -37.42 31.33
C ALA A 16 -4.02 -38.54 30.98
N SER A 17 -4.16 -39.50 31.89
CA SER A 17 -5.19 -40.53 31.84
C SER A 17 -6.33 -40.13 32.78
N MET A 18 -7.55 -40.03 32.27
CA MET A 18 -8.76 -40.14 33.09
C MET A 18 -9.82 -40.99 32.38
N LEU A 19 -10.24 -42.05 33.08
CA LEU A 19 -11.44 -42.84 32.83
C LEU A 19 -12.61 -42.14 33.52
N PHE A 20 -13.76 -41.98 32.85
CA PHE A 20 -15.14 -42.22 33.33
C PHE A 20 -16.18 -41.78 32.28
N GLY A 21 -17.21 -42.62 32.03
CA GLY A 21 -18.54 -42.20 31.57
C GLY A 21 -18.81 -42.12 30.07
N VAL A 22 -19.57 -43.09 29.55
CA VAL A 22 -20.20 -43.05 28.21
C VAL A 22 -21.37 -42.05 28.22
N SER A 23 -21.04 -40.76 28.20
CA SER A 23 -21.94 -39.66 27.80
C SER A 23 -21.19 -38.37 27.44
N GLY A 24 -19.87 -38.29 27.64
CA GLY A 24 -19.05 -37.10 27.35
C GLY A 24 -18.27 -37.12 26.03
N HIS A 25 -18.37 -38.19 25.22
CA HIS A 25 -17.53 -38.35 24.03
C HIS A 25 -17.92 -37.43 22.85
N SER A 26 -19.16 -36.92 22.78
CA SER A 26 -19.51 -35.92 21.77
C SER A 26 -19.01 -34.53 22.18
N ALA A 27 -19.29 -34.10 23.42
CA ALA A 27 -18.95 -32.77 23.89
C ALA A 27 -17.44 -32.46 23.85
N TYR A 28 -16.58 -33.45 24.11
CA TYR A 28 -15.12 -33.27 24.06
C TYR A 28 -14.56 -33.25 22.63
N ALA A 29 -15.18 -33.98 21.70
CA ALA A 29 -14.81 -33.95 20.29
C ALA A 29 -15.32 -32.66 19.62
N ASP A 30 -16.53 -32.23 19.99
CA ASP A 30 -17.14 -30.97 19.58
C ASP A 30 -16.28 -29.79 20.06
N SER A 31 -15.84 -29.77 21.33
CA SER A 31 -14.97 -28.70 21.84
C SER A 31 -13.62 -28.60 21.15
N LEU A 32 -13.00 -29.73 20.78
CA LEU A 32 -11.75 -29.74 20.01
C LEU A 32 -11.94 -29.30 18.56
N SER A 33 -13.12 -29.55 17.98
CA SER A 33 -13.47 -29.07 16.65
C SER A 33 -13.75 -27.56 16.64
N GLU A 34 -14.49 -27.06 17.64
CA GLU A 34 -14.77 -25.64 17.86
C GLU A 34 -13.48 -24.86 18.14
N GLU A 35 -12.56 -25.43 18.93
CA GLU A 35 -11.26 -24.81 19.21
C GLU A 35 -10.41 -24.73 17.93
N LYS A 36 -10.35 -25.81 17.12
CA LYS A 36 -9.66 -25.78 15.82
C LYS A 36 -10.27 -24.78 14.85
N ASP A 37 -11.59 -24.71 14.78
CA ASP A 37 -12.29 -23.75 13.92
C ASP A 37 -12.05 -22.32 14.40
N MET A 38 -12.07 -22.07 15.71
CA MET A 38 -11.72 -20.78 16.30
C MET A 38 -10.27 -20.38 15.98
N TYR A 39 -9.31 -21.30 16.09
CA TYR A 39 -7.91 -21.06 15.71
C TYR A 39 -7.75 -20.79 14.21
N GLN A 40 -8.47 -21.52 13.35
CA GLN A 40 -8.46 -21.30 11.91
C GLN A 40 -9.12 -19.98 11.54
N VAL A 41 -10.21 -19.60 12.19
CA VAL A 41 -10.87 -18.29 12.02
C VAL A 41 -9.95 -17.16 12.49
N ALA A 42 -9.34 -17.27 13.67
CA ALA A 42 -8.39 -16.28 14.18
C ALA A 42 -7.12 -16.15 13.30
N ALA A 43 -6.61 -17.27 12.79
CA ALA A 43 -5.49 -17.29 11.83
C ALA A 43 -5.89 -16.69 10.48
N LYS A 44 -7.14 -16.89 10.04
CA LYS A 44 -7.68 -16.33 8.80
C LYS A 44 -7.98 -14.83 8.90
N GLU A 45 -8.50 -14.37 10.05
CA GLU A 45 -8.73 -12.96 10.36
C GLU A 45 -7.43 -12.18 10.53
N SER A 46 -6.37 -12.77 11.10
CA SER A 46 -5.07 -12.11 11.19
C SER A 46 -4.39 -11.92 9.82
N ALA A 47 -4.76 -12.71 8.81
CA ALA A 47 -4.18 -12.68 7.47
C ALA A 47 -4.94 -11.81 6.45
N GLU A 48 -6.07 -11.20 6.80
CA GLU A 48 -6.83 -10.30 5.91
C GLU A 48 -6.67 -8.83 6.30
N CYS A 49 -6.74 -7.94 5.29
CA CYS A 49 -6.77 -6.51 5.56
C CYS A 49 -8.05 -6.16 6.35
N LYS A 50 -7.85 -5.38 7.42
CA LYS A 50 -8.90 -4.98 8.36
C LYS A 50 -9.82 -3.93 7.75
N LYS A 51 -10.96 -3.68 8.40
CA LYS A 51 -11.85 -2.56 8.05
C LYS A 51 -11.53 -1.35 8.92
N GLN A 52 -11.41 -0.19 8.27
CA GLN A 52 -11.36 1.13 8.89
C GLN A 52 -12.53 1.95 8.33
N GLY A 53 -13.64 1.96 9.07
CA GLY A 53 -14.93 2.41 8.53
C GLY A 53 -15.35 1.53 7.34
N GLN A 54 -15.64 2.15 6.19
CA GLN A 54 -16.00 1.42 4.96
C GLN A 54 -14.79 0.90 4.17
N TYR A 55 -13.57 1.36 4.49
CA TYR A 55 -12.37 1.06 3.70
C TYR A 55 -11.63 -0.15 4.27
N LYS A 56 -10.99 -0.93 3.39
CA LYS A 56 -9.98 -1.91 3.76
C LYS A 56 -8.63 -1.24 4.00
N VAL A 57 -7.93 -1.68 5.05
CA VAL A 57 -6.56 -1.25 5.37
C VAL A 57 -5.72 -2.45 5.75
N CYS A 58 -4.55 -2.58 5.14
CA CYS A 58 -3.60 -3.64 5.46
C CYS A 58 -2.60 -3.09 6.47
N GLU A 59 -2.31 -3.87 7.52
CA GLU A 59 -1.41 -3.47 8.60
C GLU A 59 -0.10 -4.28 8.61
N THR A 60 -0.10 -5.45 7.95
CA THR A 60 1.07 -6.33 7.88
C THR A 60 1.45 -6.67 6.44
N PRO A 61 2.76 -6.94 6.19
CA PRO A 61 3.26 -7.56 4.95
C PRO A 61 2.40 -8.71 4.40
N GLU A 62 1.99 -9.63 5.26
CA GLU A 62 1.23 -10.82 4.89
C GLU A 62 -0.16 -10.44 4.37
N GLN A 63 -0.84 -9.50 5.05
CA GLN A 63 -2.14 -8.99 4.63
C GLN A 63 -2.03 -8.28 3.28
N ALA A 64 -1.07 -7.37 3.14
CA ALA A 64 -0.84 -6.60 1.93
C ALA A 64 -0.51 -7.50 0.73
N LYS A 65 0.40 -8.47 0.92
CA LYS A 65 0.75 -9.47 -0.09
C LYS A 65 -0.45 -10.30 -0.50
N LYS A 66 -1.18 -10.87 0.46
CA LYS A 66 -2.35 -11.72 0.19
C LYS A 66 -3.43 -10.95 -0.58
N TRP A 67 -3.75 -9.74 -0.15
CA TRP A 67 -4.74 -8.91 -0.82
C TRP A 67 -4.28 -8.50 -2.22
N GLY A 68 -3.06 -7.99 -2.35
CA GLY A 68 -2.50 -7.54 -3.63
C GLY A 68 -2.37 -8.67 -4.65
N GLU A 69 -1.87 -9.84 -4.24
CA GLU A 69 -1.74 -11.01 -5.12
C GLU A 69 -3.10 -11.51 -5.60
N LYS A 70 -4.14 -11.46 -4.76
CA LYS A 70 -5.51 -11.78 -5.17
C LYS A 70 -5.97 -10.87 -6.31
N GLN A 71 -5.68 -9.56 -6.25
CA GLN A 71 -6.06 -8.63 -7.31
C GLN A 71 -5.21 -8.81 -8.56
N TYR A 72 -3.89 -8.94 -8.41
CA TYR A 72 -3.00 -9.22 -9.53
C TYR A 72 -3.39 -10.50 -10.28
N ASN A 73 -3.75 -11.57 -9.56
CA ASN A 73 -4.16 -12.84 -10.14
C ASN A 73 -5.54 -12.77 -10.84
N LYS A 74 -6.35 -11.75 -10.58
CA LYS A 74 -7.58 -11.48 -11.37
C LYS A 74 -7.27 -10.67 -12.62
N TRP A 75 -6.45 -9.63 -12.47
CA TRP A 75 -6.05 -8.73 -13.56
C TRP A 75 -5.19 -9.41 -14.64
N LYS A 76 -4.30 -10.33 -14.21
CA LYS A 76 -3.46 -11.20 -15.04
C LYS A 76 -2.79 -10.47 -16.23
N PRO A 77 -1.93 -9.47 -15.99
CA PRO A 77 -1.22 -8.81 -17.08
C PRO A 77 -0.35 -9.83 -17.84
N ASN A 78 -0.34 -9.75 -19.16
CA ASN A 78 0.46 -10.61 -20.03
C ASN A 78 1.93 -10.18 -20.03
N LYS A 79 2.82 -10.96 -20.65
CA LYS A 79 4.28 -10.73 -20.62
C LYS A 79 4.70 -9.33 -21.11
N ASN A 80 4.04 -8.79 -22.14
CA ASN A 80 4.35 -7.46 -22.65
C ASN A 80 3.93 -6.39 -21.64
N GLU A 81 2.74 -6.52 -21.08
CA GLU A 81 2.23 -5.60 -20.05
C GLU A 81 3.09 -5.63 -18.79
N GLN A 82 3.51 -6.82 -18.34
CA GLN A 82 4.46 -6.99 -17.24
C GLN A 82 5.78 -6.24 -17.50
N THR A 83 6.27 -6.25 -18.75
CA THR A 83 7.47 -5.50 -19.14
C THR A 83 7.26 -3.99 -19.02
N VAL A 84 6.08 -3.48 -19.36
CA VAL A 84 5.72 -2.06 -19.20
C VAL A 84 5.65 -1.68 -17.71
N LEU A 85 5.02 -2.51 -16.88
CA LEU A 85 4.94 -2.31 -15.43
C LEU A 85 6.33 -2.27 -14.79
N ASN A 86 7.20 -3.23 -15.15
CA ASN A 86 8.58 -3.24 -14.66
C ASN A 86 9.34 -1.97 -15.09
N SER A 87 9.20 -1.57 -16.36
CA SER A 87 9.83 -0.36 -16.89
C SER A 87 9.39 0.90 -16.13
N TYR A 88 8.11 1.00 -15.78
CA TYR A 88 7.62 2.10 -14.95
C TYR A 88 8.27 2.09 -13.57
N THR A 89 8.29 0.97 -12.85
CA THR A 89 8.89 0.93 -11.50
C THR A 89 10.36 1.32 -11.49
N LYS A 90 11.11 0.95 -12.55
CA LYS A 90 12.53 1.27 -12.69
C LYS A 90 12.78 2.73 -13.10
N TYR A 91 11.87 3.31 -13.89
CA TYR A 91 12.08 4.58 -14.55
C TYR A 91 10.87 5.52 -14.44
N ALA A 92 10.21 5.57 -13.29
CA ALA A 92 8.96 6.31 -13.10
C ALA A 92 9.04 7.77 -13.56
N GLY A 93 10.20 8.43 -13.40
CA GLY A 93 10.45 9.78 -13.89
C GLY A 93 10.30 9.94 -15.42
N LYS A 94 10.64 8.92 -16.22
CA LYS A 94 10.46 8.92 -17.68
C LYS A 94 8.99 8.92 -18.10
N PHE A 95 8.10 8.44 -17.24
CA PHE A 95 6.66 8.48 -17.45
C PHE A 95 6.07 9.76 -16.87
N ASN A 96 6.41 10.08 -15.61
CA ASN A 96 5.74 11.13 -14.84
C ASN A 96 6.21 12.54 -15.19
N THR A 97 7.50 12.75 -15.49
CA THR A 97 8.01 14.10 -15.79
C THR A 97 7.39 14.69 -17.05
N PRO A 98 7.36 13.99 -18.22
CA PRO A 98 6.72 14.54 -19.41
C PRO A 98 5.23 14.83 -19.20
N LEU A 99 4.54 14.02 -18.40
CA LEU A 99 3.14 14.26 -18.04
C LEU A 99 2.98 15.54 -17.21
N ARG A 100 3.83 15.75 -16.20
CA ARG A 100 3.79 16.97 -15.36
C ARG A 100 4.12 18.22 -16.15
N ASP A 101 5.18 18.18 -16.97
CA ASP A 101 5.62 19.30 -17.80
C ASP A 101 4.53 19.74 -18.79
N ASN A 102 3.70 18.79 -19.24
CA ASN A 102 2.63 19.05 -20.21
C ASN A 102 1.23 19.05 -19.59
N LYS A 103 1.11 19.11 -18.25
CA LYS A 103 -0.18 19.13 -17.52
C LYS A 103 -1.13 18.01 -17.96
N GLY A 104 -0.59 16.81 -18.16
CA GLY A 104 -1.33 15.61 -18.56
C GLY A 104 -1.68 15.53 -20.04
N ASP A 105 -1.34 16.55 -20.85
CA ASP A 105 -1.61 16.56 -22.29
C ASP A 105 -0.58 15.74 -23.06
N ILE A 106 -0.95 14.48 -23.32
CA ILE A 106 -0.10 13.52 -24.03
C ILE A 106 0.21 13.93 -25.48
N THR A 107 -0.58 14.83 -26.08
CA THR A 107 -0.34 15.28 -27.46
C THR A 107 0.84 16.24 -27.56
N LYS A 108 1.20 16.91 -26.46
CA LYS A 108 2.34 17.83 -26.38
C LYS A 108 3.67 17.14 -26.07
N ILE A 109 3.65 15.86 -25.71
CA ILE A 109 4.87 15.08 -25.45
C ILE A 109 5.58 14.81 -26.78
N LYS A 110 6.73 15.47 -26.97
CA LYS A 110 7.50 15.43 -28.23
C LYS A 110 8.20 14.09 -28.47
N ASN A 111 8.65 13.41 -27.43
CA ASN A 111 9.36 12.15 -27.57
C ASN A 111 8.35 11.01 -27.82
N PRO A 112 8.37 10.36 -29.00
CA PRO A 112 7.42 9.30 -29.33
C PRO A 112 7.58 8.07 -28.42
N ASN A 113 8.79 7.78 -27.93
CA ASN A 113 9.00 6.64 -27.03
C ASN A 113 8.36 6.88 -25.66
N ASP A 114 8.51 8.09 -25.11
CA ASP A 114 7.85 8.44 -23.83
C ASP A 114 6.32 8.36 -23.99
N LYS A 115 5.79 8.91 -25.09
CA LYS A 115 4.36 8.84 -25.42
C LYS A 115 3.85 7.40 -25.54
N ASN A 116 4.56 6.55 -26.28
CA ASN A 116 4.16 5.15 -26.48
C ASN A 116 4.22 4.35 -25.17
N ASN A 117 5.24 4.58 -24.34
CA ASN A 117 5.35 3.96 -23.03
C ASN A 117 4.20 4.38 -22.10
N ILE A 118 3.84 5.66 -22.09
CA ILE A 118 2.70 6.16 -21.32
C ILE A 118 1.39 5.54 -21.81
N LEU A 119 1.15 5.51 -23.12
CA LEU A 119 -0.07 4.89 -23.69
C LEU A 119 -0.15 3.39 -23.39
N ALA A 120 0.98 2.70 -23.42
CA ALA A 120 1.03 1.29 -23.05
C ALA A 120 0.69 1.08 -21.58
N LEU A 121 1.21 1.92 -20.68
CA LEU A 121 0.90 1.83 -19.25
C LEU A 121 -0.56 2.20 -18.95
N ASP A 122 -1.12 3.22 -19.62
CA ASP A 122 -2.55 3.56 -19.56
C ASP A 122 -3.41 2.36 -19.92
N SER A 123 -3.13 1.72 -21.05
CA SER A 123 -3.88 0.55 -21.54
C SER A 123 -3.89 -0.59 -20.52
N VAL A 124 -2.73 -0.85 -19.89
CA VAL A 124 -2.57 -1.90 -18.88
C VAL A 124 -3.38 -1.59 -17.62
N LEU A 125 -3.25 -0.38 -17.08
CA LEU A 125 -3.93 0.02 -15.84
C LEU A 125 -5.45 0.17 -16.00
N ASN A 126 -5.94 0.54 -17.18
CA ASN A 126 -7.38 0.64 -17.46
C ASN A 126 -8.12 -0.71 -17.41
N ARG A 127 -7.40 -1.84 -17.53
CA ARG A 127 -7.99 -3.18 -17.34
C ARG A 127 -8.01 -3.62 -15.88
N GLY A 128 -7.28 -2.93 -15.01
CA GLY A 128 -7.21 -3.21 -13.58
C GLY A 128 -8.15 -2.29 -12.82
N GLU A 129 -8.82 -2.83 -11.81
CA GLU A 129 -9.74 -2.07 -10.96
C GLU A 129 -9.62 -2.54 -9.51
N ILE A 130 -9.83 -1.61 -8.58
CA ILE A 130 -9.97 -1.90 -7.16
C ILE A 130 -11.38 -2.49 -6.91
N PRO A 131 -11.52 -3.70 -6.37
CA PRO A 131 -12.84 -4.34 -6.23
C PRO A 131 -13.64 -3.87 -5.01
N GLU A 132 -12.99 -3.22 -4.05
CA GLU A 132 -13.56 -2.81 -2.77
C GLU A 132 -12.86 -1.55 -2.27
N ASP A 133 -13.57 -0.69 -1.53
CA ASP A 133 -12.97 0.52 -0.95
C ASP A 133 -11.71 0.18 -0.14
N VAL A 134 -10.59 0.85 -0.43
CA VAL A 134 -9.27 0.55 0.15
C VAL A 134 -8.49 1.83 0.45
N ILE A 135 -7.67 1.80 1.50
CA ILE A 135 -6.69 2.84 1.81
C ILE A 135 -5.36 2.48 1.16
N LEU A 136 -4.82 3.41 0.39
CA LEU A 136 -3.48 3.33 -0.19
C LEU A 136 -2.60 4.43 0.41
N PHE A 137 -1.32 4.15 0.60
CA PHE A 137 -0.40 5.05 1.27
C PHE A 137 0.67 5.58 0.33
N ARG A 138 1.07 6.83 0.49
CA ARG A 138 2.19 7.41 -0.26
C ARG A 138 2.97 8.38 0.61
N GLY A 139 4.28 8.39 0.46
CA GLY A 139 5.12 9.46 0.95
C GLY A 139 5.52 10.42 -0.17
N ASP A 140 5.54 11.72 0.12
CA ASP A 140 6.03 12.75 -0.79
C ASP A 140 7.03 13.70 -0.13
N ASP A 141 8.00 14.15 -0.92
CA ASP A 141 8.94 15.20 -0.53
C ASP A 141 8.28 16.58 -0.71
N PRO A 142 8.76 17.64 -0.02
CA PRO A 142 8.07 18.93 -0.01
C PRO A 142 7.86 19.60 -1.36
N ILE A 143 8.72 19.29 -2.34
CA ILE A 143 8.58 19.79 -3.72
C ILE A 143 7.24 19.42 -4.38
N ALA A 144 6.52 18.41 -3.88
CA ALA A 144 5.20 18.04 -4.37
C ALA A 144 4.09 19.07 -4.03
N PHE A 145 4.33 19.93 -3.02
CA PHE A 145 3.35 20.88 -2.47
C PHE A 145 3.82 22.34 -2.49
N MET A 146 5.11 22.60 -2.67
CA MET A 146 5.65 23.95 -2.69
C MET A 146 6.92 24.07 -3.52
N ASP A 147 7.17 25.28 -4.02
CA ASP A 147 8.30 25.55 -4.91
C ASP A 147 9.64 25.65 -4.17
N ASP A 148 9.62 26.11 -2.91
CA ASP A 148 10.81 26.30 -2.07
C ASP A 148 10.76 25.37 -0.84
N PRO A 149 11.19 24.11 -0.96
CA PRO A 149 11.08 23.10 0.10
C PRO A 149 11.88 23.45 1.36
N ASN A 150 12.91 24.31 1.24
CA ASN A 150 13.78 24.68 2.36
C ASN A 150 13.07 25.54 3.41
N LYS A 151 11.95 26.19 3.04
CA LYS A 151 11.15 26.99 3.98
C LYS A 151 10.36 26.13 4.96
N LEU A 152 10.00 24.92 4.57
CA LEU A 152 9.10 24.08 5.35
C LEU A 152 9.76 23.52 6.61
N ILE A 153 11.06 23.22 6.55
CA ILE A 153 11.76 22.54 7.66
C ILE A 153 12.75 23.51 8.30
N LYS A 154 12.51 23.84 9.57
CA LYS A 154 13.40 24.65 10.41
C LYS A 154 13.82 23.84 11.63
N ASN A 155 15.13 23.75 11.89
CA ASN A 155 15.69 23.02 13.03
C ASN A 155 15.18 21.56 13.14
N GLY A 156 15.01 20.88 12.00
CA GLY A 156 14.56 19.49 11.94
C GLY A 156 13.06 19.27 12.22
N LYS A 157 12.26 20.35 12.25
CA LYS A 157 10.81 20.32 12.43
C LYS A 157 10.11 21.14 11.35
N ILE A 158 8.84 20.84 11.10
CA ILE A 158 7.99 21.59 10.19
C ILE A 158 7.66 22.95 10.80
N ASP A 159 7.91 24.01 10.04
CA ASP A 159 7.52 25.38 10.37
C ASP A 159 5.99 25.50 10.36
N LYS A 160 5.42 26.01 11.46
CA LYS A 160 3.97 26.08 11.66
C LYS A 160 3.29 27.09 10.76
N GLU A 161 3.97 28.18 10.41
CA GLU A 161 3.42 29.21 9.53
C GLU A 161 3.34 28.68 8.09
N GLU A 162 4.41 28.05 7.61
CA GLU A 162 4.42 27.39 6.30
C GLU A 162 3.42 26.23 6.23
N PHE A 163 3.29 25.43 7.30
CA PHE A 163 2.24 24.42 7.40
C PHE A 163 0.83 25.02 7.29
N ASN A 164 0.55 26.13 7.97
CA ASN A 164 -0.77 26.78 7.89
C ASN A 164 -1.06 27.31 6.48
N LYS A 165 -0.08 27.91 5.79
CA LYS A 165 -0.21 28.31 4.38
C LYS A 165 -0.54 27.13 3.47
N LEU A 166 0.14 26.00 3.65
CA LEU A 166 -0.14 24.77 2.91
C LEU A 166 -1.56 24.25 3.20
N LYS A 167 -1.96 24.24 4.48
CA LYS A 167 -3.29 23.80 4.90
C LYS A 167 -4.38 24.66 4.27
N GLU A 168 -4.25 25.99 4.27
CA GLU A 168 -5.17 26.91 3.59
C GLU A 168 -5.19 26.70 2.07
N LYS A 169 -4.02 26.43 1.48
CA LYS A 169 -3.89 26.21 0.04
C LYS A 169 -4.52 24.90 -0.42
N TYR A 170 -4.49 23.84 0.38
CA TYR A 170 -4.80 22.48 -0.07
C TYR A 170 -5.99 21.81 0.64
N LYS A 171 -6.23 22.06 1.94
CA LYS A 171 -7.33 21.40 2.67
C LYS A 171 -8.69 21.78 2.08
N GLY A 172 -9.53 20.77 1.84
CA GLY A 172 -10.83 20.87 1.23
C GLY A 172 -10.82 21.07 -0.29
N LYS A 173 -9.63 21.15 -0.92
CA LYS A 173 -9.49 21.44 -2.35
C LYS A 173 -9.11 20.20 -3.15
N SER A 174 -9.43 20.24 -4.44
CA SER A 174 -9.03 19.19 -5.38
C SER A 174 -7.59 19.43 -5.85
N LYS A 175 -6.82 18.35 -5.98
CA LYS A 175 -5.51 18.32 -6.62
C LYS A 175 -5.51 17.19 -7.66
N THR A 176 -4.92 17.46 -8.81
CA THR A 176 -4.70 16.48 -9.86
C THR A 176 -3.20 16.19 -9.94
N GLU A 177 -2.83 14.91 -9.87
CA GLU A 177 -1.49 14.46 -10.21
C GLU A 177 -1.48 14.04 -11.68
N TYR A 178 -0.72 14.76 -12.49
CA TYR A 178 -0.68 14.51 -13.94
C TYR A 178 0.13 13.25 -14.26
N GLY A 179 1.11 12.89 -13.45
CA GLY A 179 1.78 11.59 -13.52
C GLY A 179 0.93 10.48 -12.90
N TYR A 180 1.43 9.26 -12.96
CA TYR A 180 0.91 8.12 -12.20
C TYR A 180 1.24 8.28 -10.71
N ILE A 181 0.41 7.71 -9.83
CA ILE A 181 0.62 7.76 -8.39
C ILE A 181 1.03 6.37 -7.89
N SER A 182 2.34 6.17 -7.68
CA SER A 182 2.83 5.00 -6.95
C SER A 182 2.44 5.11 -5.48
N THR A 183 1.75 4.10 -4.98
CA THR A 183 1.30 3.98 -3.59
C THR A 183 1.70 2.62 -3.03
N SER A 184 1.55 2.43 -1.73
CA SER A 184 1.75 1.18 -1.02
C SER A 184 0.44 0.75 -0.34
N LEU A 185 0.23 -0.55 -0.19
CA LEU A 185 -0.81 -1.07 0.70
C LEU A 185 -0.47 -0.91 2.20
N LEU A 186 0.75 -0.49 2.54
CA LEU A 186 1.23 -0.36 3.92
C LEU A 186 1.77 1.05 4.21
N SER A 187 1.40 1.59 5.36
CA SER A 187 1.80 2.93 5.82
C SER A 187 3.24 3.02 6.33
N ASN A 188 3.84 1.89 6.73
CA ASN A 188 5.14 1.85 7.38
C ASN A 188 6.31 1.50 6.43
N THR A 189 6.05 1.41 5.12
CA THR A 189 7.11 1.17 4.13
C THR A 189 8.03 2.38 3.99
N PRO A 190 9.31 2.22 3.63
CA PRO A 190 10.25 3.35 3.49
C PRO A 190 9.80 4.42 2.50
N ILE A 191 9.04 4.06 1.46
CA ILE A 191 8.47 5.01 0.48
C ILE A 191 7.41 5.93 1.10
N VAL A 192 6.85 5.56 2.26
CA VAL A 192 5.88 6.36 3.01
C VAL A 192 6.53 6.98 4.25
N SER A 193 7.07 6.15 5.15
CA SER A 193 7.44 6.54 6.51
C SER A 193 8.60 7.53 6.58
N THR A 194 9.50 7.52 5.59
CA THR A 194 10.66 8.43 5.55
C THR A 194 10.35 9.82 5.00
N LYS A 195 9.13 10.03 4.49
CA LYS A 195 8.76 11.23 3.75
C LYS A 195 8.06 12.26 4.64
N VAL A 196 8.23 13.53 4.28
CA VAL A 196 7.65 14.66 5.02
C VAL A 196 6.14 14.63 4.92
N PHE A 197 5.60 14.42 3.72
CA PHE A 197 4.17 14.27 3.51
C PHE A 197 3.84 12.78 3.52
N GLN A 198 2.94 12.37 4.41
CA GLN A 198 2.41 11.00 4.50
C GLN A 198 0.93 11.05 4.15
N ILE A 199 0.56 10.46 3.02
CA ILE A 199 -0.75 10.59 2.41
C ILE A 199 -1.49 9.26 2.48
N GLU A 200 -2.72 9.29 3.00
CA GLU A 200 -3.69 8.21 2.96
C GLU A 200 -4.73 8.50 1.88
N PHE A 201 -4.70 7.74 0.79
CA PHE A 201 -5.68 7.79 -0.28
C PHE A 201 -6.83 6.82 0.01
N LYS A 202 -7.98 7.38 0.41
CA LYS A 202 -9.26 6.69 0.43
C LYS A 202 -9.72 6.50 -1.01
N THR A 203 -9.64 5.26 -1.48
CA THR A 203 -9.89 4.90 -2.88
C THR A 203 -11.13 4.01 -2.95
N LEU A 204 -12.04 4.34 -3.86
CA LEU A 204 -13.33 3.67 -3.96
C LEU A 204 -13.25 2.43 -4.87
N ALA A 205 -14.16 1.49 -4.64
CA ALA A 205 -14.38 0.39 -5.58
C ALA A 205 -14.68 0.91 -7.00
N GLY A 206 -14.10 0.23 -7.99
CA GLY A 206 -14.16 0.58 -9.42
C GLY A 206 -13.11 1.60 -9.87
N THR A 207 -12.30 2.17 -8.97
CA THR A 207 -11.16 3.00 -9.39
C THR A 207 -10.13 2.15 -10.14
N HIS A 208 -9.75 2.60 -11.34
CA HIS A 208 -8.71 1.94 -12.14
C HIS A 208 -7.35 1.94 -11.43
N GLY A 209 -6.54 0.92 -11.72
CA GLY A 209 -5.19 0.76 -11.18
C GLY A 209 -4.80 -0.69 -11.00
N GLY A 210 -3.60 -0.95 -10.50
CA GLY A 210 -3.11 -2.32 -10.34
C GLY A 210 -2.12 -2.49 -9.21
N TYR A 211 -2.16 -3.66 -8.56
CA TYR A 211 -1.08 -4.12 -7.69
C TYR A 211 0.08 -4.62 -8.55
N ILE A 212 1.25 -3.99 -8.47
CA ILE A 212 2.36 -4.21 -9.40
C ILE A 212 3.62 -4.75 -8.75
N GLU A 213 3.58 -5.05 -7.45
CA GLU A 213 4.71 -5.52 -6.65
C GLU A 213 5.54 -6.63 -7.31
N LYS A 214 4.88 -7.62 -7.94
CA LYS A 214 5.55 -8.76 -8.61
C LYS A 214 6.53 -8.34 -9.72
N HIS A 215 6.37 -7.13 -10.25
CA HIS A 215 7.21 -6.57 -11.32
C HIS A 215 7.98 -5.34 -10.85
N SER A 216 7.89 -4.99 -9.57
CA SER A 216 8.61 -3.85 -9.05
C SER A 216 10.10 -4.12 -9.02
N SER A 217 10.87 -3.12 -9.43
CA SER A 217 12.32 -3.09 -9.22
C SER A 217 12.69 -2.90 -7.74
N TYR A 218 11.70 -2.65 -6.88
CA TYR A 218 11.85 -2.40 -5.45
C TYR A 218 10.90 -3.32 -4.65
N PRO A 219 11.25 -4.61 -4.49
CA PRO A 219 10.42 -5.53 -3.72
C PRO A 219 10.31 -5.13 -2.24
N GLY A 220 9.19 -5.46 -1.62
CA GLY A 220 8.82 -5.08 -0.25
C GLY A 220 8.04 -3.76 -0.15
N GLN A 221 7.68 -3.13 -1.28
CA GLN A 221 6.91 -1.87 -1.26
C GLN A 221 5.39 -2.10 -1.25
N TYR A 222 4.94 -3.30 -1.60
CA TYR A 222 3.53 -3.65 -1.76
C TYR A 222 2.82 -2.65 -2.68
N GLU A 223 3.45 -2.38 -3.82
CA GLU A 223 3.09 -1.26 -4.67
C GLU A 223 1.73 -1.46 -5.35
N PHE A 224 0.84 -0.48 -5.17
CA PHE A 224 -0.36 -0.30 -5.97
C PHE A 224 -0.22 1.00 -6.78
N LEU A 225 -0.44 0.91 -8.09
CA LEU A 225 -0.27 2.02 -9.00
C LEU A 225 -1.63 2.57 -9.42
N LEU A 226 -1.87 3.85 -9.12
CA LEU A 226 -3.03 4.59 -9.62
C LEU A 226 -2.72 5.23 -10.98
N PRO A 227 -3.73 5.36 -11.86
CA PRO A 227 -3.58 5.93 -13.20
C PRO A 227 -3.13 7.39 -13.14
N ARG A 228 -2.58 7.85 -14.26
CA ARG A 228 -2.25 9.27 -14.44
C ARG A 228 -3.51 10.13 -14.47
N ASN A 229 -3.34 11.44 -14.26
CA ASN A 229 -4.45 12.41 -14.15
C ASN A 229 -5.44 12.09 -13.02
N THR A 230 -5.03 11.30 -12.02
CA THR A 230 -5.85 11.01 -10.85
C THR A 230 -6.11 12.31 -10.08
N THR A 231 -7.38 12.62 -9.86
CA THR A 231 -7.82 13.77 -9.08
C THR A 231 -8.31 13.31 -7.72
N TYR A 232 -7.90 14.00 -6.66
CA TYR A 232 -8.31 13.70 -5.30
C TYR A 232 -8.59 14.99 -4.52
N ILE A 233 -9.42 14.89 -3.47
CA ILE A 233 -9.71 15.97 -2.53
C ILE A 233 -8.91 15.74 -1.27
N ILE A 234 -8.13 16.74 -0.83
CA ILE A 234 -7.42 16.67 0.45
C ILE A 234 -8.41 17.00 1.58
N SER A 235 -9.00 15.99 2.21
CA SER A 235 -10.03 16.17 3.25
C SER A 235 -9.43 16.58 4.59
N LYS A 236 -8.21 16.10 4.90
CA LYS A 236 -7.53 16.36 6.17
C LYS A 236 -6.06 16.66 5.94
N MET A 237 -5.50 17.54 6.76
CA MET A 237 -4.08 17.90 6.74
C MET A 237 -3.67 18.34 8.15
N GLU A 238 -2.76 17.58 8.76
CA GLU A 238 -2.36 17.69 10.17
C GLU A 238 -0.86 17.49 10.35
N LEU A 239 -0.28 18.09 11.39
CA LEU A 239 1.08 17.78 11.81
C LEU A 239 1.10 16.49 12.63
N SER A 240 2.15 15.69 12.48
CA SER A 240 2.46 14.63 13.42
C SER A 240 2.85 15.19 14.79
N ASN A 241 2.73 14.37 15.83
CA ASN A 241 3.03 14.78 17.21
C ASN A 241 4.50 15.23 17.40
N ASP A 242 5.43 14.66 16.64
CA ASP A 242 6.84 15.05 16.65
C ASP A 242 7.17 16.24 15.73
N GLU A 243 6.16 16.78 15.04
CA GLU A 243 6.25 17.90 14.09
C GLU A 243 7.20 17.65 12.92
N LYS A 244 7.50 16.38 12.60
CA LYS A 244 8.39 16.01 11.48
C LYS A 244 7.65 15.63 10.19
N HIS A 245 6.37 15.29 10.31
CA HIS A 245 5.56 14.85 9.19
C HIS A 245 4.26 15.64 9.09
N ILE A 246 3.76 15.78 7.86
CA ILE A 246 2.42 16.25 7.54
C ILE A 246 1.60 15.04 7.12
N LYS A 247 0.57 14.72 7.91
CA LYS A 247 -0.39 13.65 7.62
C LYS A 247 -1.54 14.20 6.80
N ILE A 248 -1.81 13.58 5.66
CA ILE A 248 -2.87 13.95 4.73
C ILE A 248 -3.85 12.79 4.59
N GLU A 249 -5.15 13.08 4.68
CA GLU A 249 -6.17 12.19 4.15
C GLU A 249 -6.70 12.78 2.85
N ALA A 250 -6.77 11.96 1.81
CA ALA A 250 -7.24 12.33 0.49
C ALA A 250 -8.30 11.34 -0.02
N LEU A 251 -9.37 11.86 -0.62
CA LEU A 251 -10.41 11.06 -1.28
C LEU A 251 -10.17 11.08 -2.79
N VAL A 252 -9.91 9.91 -3.38
CA VAL A 252 -9.75 9.75 -4.83
C VAL A 252 -11.11 9.90 -5.52
N LYS A 253 -11.17 10.77 -6.54
CA LYS A 253 -12.37 10.93 -7.37
C LYS A 253 -12.42 9.83 -8.43
N ARG A 254 -13.63 9.37 -8.72
CA ARG A 254 -13.93 8.54 -9.90
C ARG A 254 -14.25 9.44 -11.08
#